data_AF-A0A2H6IFE0-F1
#
_entry.id   AF-A0A2H6IFE0-F1
#
_cell.length_a   1.000
_cell.length_b   1.000
_cell.length_c   1.000
_cell.angle_alpha   90.00
_cell.angle_beta   90.00
_cell.angle_gamma   90.00
#
_symmetry.space_group_name_H-M   'P 1'
#
loop_
_entity.id
_entity.type
_entity.pdbx_description
1 polymer ?
#
loop_
_entity_poly.entity_id
_entity_poly.type
_entity_poly.pdbx_seq_one_letter_code
_entity_poly.pdbx_strand_id
1 'polypeptide(L)'
;MIVILNMEKDDDVVNIISRKFSDFSTKIEHQGKPFYVITDLHGSEPVTIKTSIYLEGAHIETLKITTSVREKSELSNLIDSQHRRAIKKVTEEETANKTRIAYFREIKRLVKKGELSRAMDATRKAITEFPEDPLLISYHGYLTSTVDNDYNKGLEICRKALKRVKEYEDSDTDFPYTLFYLNLGRTYGMSNLKKDAIEAFQKGLSHDPKNKELASELQFLGMRKRPIFPTLPRSNPLNKYPGIILTKLKLR
;
A
#
# COMPACT_ATOMS: atom_id res chain seq x y z
N MET A 1 23.60 -33.38 21.42
CA MET A 1 23.67 -31.98 20.96
C MET A 1 24.14 -32.01 19.52
N ILE A 2 23.23 -31.89 18.55
CA ILE A 2 23.59 -31.86 17.14
C ILE A 2 22.89 -30.61 16.58
N VAL A 3 23.66 -29.56 16.36
CA VAL A 3 23.23 -28.36 15.65
C VAL A 3 23.50 -28.64 14.19
N ILE A 4 22.45 -28.80 13.39
CA ILE A 4 22.58 -28.96 11.94
C ILE A 4 22.50 -27.56 11.34
N LEU A 5 23.63 -27.04 10.87
CA LEU A 5 23.72 -25.81 10.10
C LEU A 5 23.53 -26.17 8.62
N ASN A 6 22.35 -25.89 8.08
CA ASN A 6 22.16 -25.89 6.62
C ASN A 6 22.34 -24.46 6.12
N MET A 7 23.44 -24.24 5.39
CA MET A 7 23.68 -23.00 4.64
C MET A 7 23.22 -23.24 3.20
N GLU A 8 22.00 -22.82 2.86
CA GLU A 8 21.62 -22.64 1.45
C GLU A 8 22.06 -21.24 1.01
N LYS A 9 22.75 -21.19 -0.14
CA LYS A 9 23.25 -19.95 -0.77
C LYS A 9 22.07 -19.16 -1.34
N ASP A 10 21.46 -18.31 -0.52
CA ASP A 10 21.01 -16.95 -0.86
C ASP A 10 20.49 -16.30 0.44
N ASP A 11 21.21 -15.26 0.88
CA ASP A 11 20.93 -14.25 1.93
C ASP A 11 20.24 -14.66 3.26
N ASP A 12 21.03 -14.59 4.35
CA ASP A 12 20.67 -14.22 5.74
C ASP A 12 19.58 -14.99 6.51
N VAL A 13 19.39 -16.30 6.27
CA VAL A 13 18.53 -17.13 7.14
C VAL A 13 19.33 -18.18 7.91
N VAL A 14 19.56 -17.95 9.21
CA VAL A 14 20.14 -18.95 10.13
C VAL A 14 19.02 -19.80 10.74
N ASN A 15 18.81 -21.01 10.20
CA ASN A 15 17.87 -21.99 10.75
C ASN A 15 18.50 -22.74 11.94
N ILE A 16 18.08 -22.42 13.18
CA ILE A 16 18.43 -23.20 14.37
C ILE A 16 17.27 -24.15 14.68
N ILE A 17 17.46 -25.45 14.42
CA ILE A 17 16.46 -26.50 14.66
C ILE A 17 16.83 -27.25 15.95
N SER A 18 16.09 -27.04 17.04
CA SER A 18 16.21 -27.83 18.28
C SER A 18 15.21 -28.98 18.28
N ARG A 19 15.68 -30.24 18.22
CA ARG A 19 14.85 -31.46 18.31
C ARG A 19 14.82 -32.04 19.72
N LYS A 20 14.32 -31.29 20.71
CA LYS A 20 13.89 -31.89 21.99
C LYS A 20 12.36 -31.99 21.98
N PHE A 21 11.86 -33.16 22.39
CA PHE A 21 10.50 -33.68 22.25
C PHE A 21 9.35 -32.89 22.94
N SER A 22 9.47 -31.58 23.17
CA SER A 22 8.36 -30.75 23.68
C SER A 22 8.05 -29.57 22.76
N ASP A 23 9.07 -28.83 22.32
CA ASP A 23 8.87 -27.53 21.68
C ASP A 23 9.84 -27.37 20.49
N PHE A 24 9.30 -27.26 19.26
CA PHE A 24 10.08 -26.99 18.06
C PHE A 24 10.01 -25.50 17.74
N SER A 25 11.14 -24.79 17.82
CA SER A 25 11.21 -23.37 17.50
C SER A 25 12.12 -23.09 16.31
N THR A 26 11.68 -22.16 15.46
CA THR A 26 12.46 -21.60 14.36
C THR A 26 12.50 -20.08 14.53
N LYS A 27 13.72 -19.52 14.60
CA LYS A 27 13.92 -18.07 14.51
C LYS A 27 14.06 -17.70 13.04
N ILE A 28 13.33 -16.69 12.61
CA ILE A 28 13.40 -16.12 11.26
C ILE A 28 13.74 -14.64 11.42
N GLU A 29 14.75 -14.15 10.72
CA GLU A 29 14.99 -12.72 10.64
C GLU A 29 14.21 -12.15 9.45
N HIS A 30 13.35 -11.16 9.73
CA HIS A 30 12.44 -10.59 8.74
C HIS A 30 12.31 -9.07 8.96
N GLN A 31 12.62 -8.27 7.93
CA GLN A 31 12.72 -6.79 8.01
C GLN A 31 13.68 -6.28 9.11
N GLY A 32 14.75 -7.03 9.40
CA GLY A 32 15.68 -6.72 10.50
C GLY A 32 15.10 -7.01 11.89
N LYS A 33 13.92 -7.63 11.97
CA LYS A 33 13.25 -8.01 13.21
C LYS A 33 13.20 -9.54 13.37
N PRO A 34 13.42 -10.07 14.57
CA PRO A 34 13.35 -11.51 14.79
C PRO A 34 11.90 -11.98 15.01
N PHE A 35 11.46 -12.90 14.16
CA PHE A 35 10.26 -13.71 14.37
C PHE A 35 10.65 -15.03 15.01
N TYR A 36 9.80 -15.52 15.91
CA TYR A 36 9.92 -16.84 16.51
C TYR A 36 8.66 -17.63 16.21
N VAL A 37 8.80 -18.70 15.46
CA VAL A 37 7.72 -19.69 15.25
C VAL A 37 7.97 -20.82 16.23
N ILE A 38 7.04 -21.07 17.14
CA ILE A 38 7.17 -22.09 18.19
C ILE A 38 6.00 -23.06 18.08
N THR A 39 6.29 -24.35 17.96
CA THR A 39 5.29 -25.42 17.93
C THR A 39 5.39 -26.28 19.18
N ASP A 40 4.31 -26.27 19.96
CA ASP A 40 4.18 -26.98 21.23
C ASP A 40 3.10 -28.06 21.13
N LEU A 41 3.29 -29.17 21.86
CA LEU A 41 2.33 -30.26 21.98
C LEU A 41 1.60 -30.21 23.32
N HIS A 42 0.28 -30.27 23.29
CA HIS A 42 -0.57 -30.23 24.47
C HIS A 42 -1.50 -31.44 24.52
N GLY A 43 -1.60 -32.08 25.69
CA GLY A 43 -2.46 -33.25 25.91
C GLY A 43 -1.81 -34.57 25.49
N SER A 44 -2.33 -35.66 26.04
CA SER A 44 -1.86 -37.03 25.77
C SER A 44 -2.73 -37.78 24.77
N GLU A 45 -4.06 -37.56 24.77
CA GLU A 45 -5.00 -38.05 23.76
C GLU A 45 -6.35 -37.31 23.93
N PRO A 46 -6.85 -36.56 22.94
CA PRO A 46 -6.20 -36.19 21.68
C PRO A 46 -5.06 -35.19 21.90
N VAL A 47 -4.00 -35.31 21.08
CA VAL A 47 -2.87 -34.39 21.11
C VAL A 47 -3.24 -33.12 20.33
N THR A 48 -2.94 -31.97 20.92
CA THR A 48 -3.12 -30.67 20.31
C THR A 48 -1.76 -30.09 19.92
N ILE A 49 -1.57 -29.80 18.64
CA ILE A 49 -0.39 -29.14 18.11
C ILE A 49 -0.69 -27.64 17.99
N LYS A 50 0.03 -26.84 18.77
CA LYS A 50 -0.12 -25.38 18.82
C LYS A 50 1.12 -24.74 18.22
N THR A 51 0.99 -24.08 17.07
CA THR A 51 2.08 -23.33 16.44
C THR A 51 1.84 -21.84 16.59
N SER A 52 2.64 -21.16 17.40
CA SER A 52 2.52 -19.74 17.72
C SER A 52 3.63 -18.94 17.02
N ILE A 53 3.27 -17.82 16.43
CA ILE A 53 4.19 -16.88 15.77
C ILE A 53 4.36 -15.67 16.69
N TYR A 54 5.60 -15.30 16.97
CA TYR A 54 5.96 -14.14 17.76
C TYR A 54 6.84 -13.18 16.95
N LEU A 55 6.67 -11.88 17.13
CA LEU A 55 7.50 -10.82 16.56
C LEU A 55 8.08 -9.99 17.70
N GLU A 56 9.42 -9.89 17.81
CA GLU A 56 10.07 -9.13 18.89
C GLU A 56 9.58 -9.54 20.30
N GLY A 57 9.13 -10.80 20.45
CA GLY A 57 8.57 -11.33 21.69
C GLY A 57 7.06 -11.11 21.88
N ALA A 58 6.39 -10.32 21.04
CA ALA A 58 4.94 -10.16 21.05
C ALA A 58 4.26 -11.30 20.27
N HIS A 59 3.19 -11.87 20.84
CA HIS A 59 2.38 -12.89 20.17
C HIS A 59 1.62 -12.26 19.00
N ILE A 60 1.72 -12.88 17.82
CA ILE A 60 1.03 -12.45 16.60
C ILE A 60 -0.17 -13.35 16.32
N GLU A 61 0.07 -14.66 16.27
CA GLU A 61 -0.95 -15.62 15.88
C GLU A 61 -0.66 -17.01 16.43
N THR A 62 -1.69 -17.83 16.61
CA THR A 62 -1.55 -19.24 16.91
C THR A 62 -2.41 -20.09 15.96
N LEU A 63 -1.78 -21.04 15.29
CA LEU A 63 -2.44 -22.14 14.59
C LEU A 63 -2.62 -23.33 15.54
N LYS A 64 -3.82 -23.90 15.60
CA LYS A 64 -4.14 -25.05 16.45
C LYS A 64 -4.72 -26.19 15.63
N ILE A 65 -4.18 -27.39 15.82
CA ILE A 65 -4.72 -28.64 15.26
C ILE A 65 -4.84 -29.66 16.39
N THR A 66 -5.97 -30.34 16.50
CA THR A 66 -6.17 -31.42 17.47
C THR A 66 -6.30 -32.74 16.70
N THR A 67 -5.52 -33.75 17.11
CA THR A 67 -5.41 -35.03 16.41
C THR A 67 -5.37 -36.20 17.38
N SER A 68 -5.89 -37.36 16.95
CA SER A 68 -5.83 -38.63 17.69
C SER A 68 -4.80 -39.61 17.08
N VAL A 69 -3.89 -39.10 16.27
CA VAL A 69 -2.83 -39.91 15.63
C VAL A 69 -1.94 -40.54 16.72
N ARG A 70 -1.86 -41.87 16.70
CA ARG A 70 -1.08 -42.67 17.65
C ARG A 70 0.31 -43.00 17.14
N GLU A 71 0.51 -42.99 15.82
CA GLU A 71 1.79 -43.30 15.22
C GLU A 71 2.75 -42.10 15.35
N LYS A 72 3.93 -42.36 15.94
CA LYS A 72 4.92 -41.32 16.23
C LYS A 72 5.49 -40.66 14.96
N SER A 73 5.63 -41.41 13.88
CA SER A 73 6.10 -40.95 12.57
C SER A 73 5.10 -39.96 11.95
N GLU A 74 3.81 -40.32 11.94
CA GLU A 74 2.72 -39.50 11.43
C GLU A 74 2.53 -38.22 12.26
N LEU A 75 2.62 -38.32 13.59
CA LEU A 75 2.57 -37.15 14.47
C LEU A 75 3.74 -36.20 14.18
N SER A 76 4.96 -36.72 13.99
CA SER A 76 6.13 -35.91 13.61
C SER A 76 5.93 -35.20 12.27
N ASN A 77 5.39 -35.89 11.27
CA ASN A 77 5.11 -35.31 9.95
C ASN A 77 4.06 -34.20 10.03
N LEU A 78 3.05 -34.36 10.88
CA LEU A 78 2.00 -33.36 11.08
C LEU A 78 2.55 -32.09 11.76
N ILE A 79 3.40 -32.25 12.77
CA ILE A 79 4.11 -31.16 13.44
C ILE A 79 4.96 -30.39 12.41
N ASP A 80 5.79 -31.10 11.64
CA ASP A 80 6.66 -30.49 10.63
C ASP A 80 5.85 -29.77 9.54
N SER A 81 4.74 -30.36 9.11
CA SER A 81 3.85 -29.76 8.11
C SER A 81 3.20 -28.46 8.62
N GLN A 82 2.66 -28.48 9.84
CA GLN A 82 2.05 -27.31 10.46
C GLN A 82 3.08 -26.21 10.73
N HIS A 83 4.26 -26.57 11.21
CA HIS A 83 5.33 -25.62 11.48
C HIS A 83 5.83 -24.98 10.18
N ARG A 84 6.11 -25.77 9.13
CA ARG A 84 6.47 -25.25 7.80
C ARG A 84 5.39 -24.34 7.23
N ARG A 85 4.11 -24.64 7.46
CA ARG A 85 3.00 -23.78 7.04
C ARG A 85 3.02 -22.43 7.76
N ALA A 86 3.34 -22.39 9.05
CA ALA A 86 3.46 -21.13 9.79
C ALA A 86 4.64 -20.28 9.29
N ILE A 87 5.80 -20.91 9.04
CA ILE A 87 6.95 -20.25 8.41
C ILE A 87 6.56 -19.70 7.02
N LYS A 88 5.92 -20.55 6.20
CA LYS A 88 5.48 -20.18 4.85
C LYS A 88 4.57 -18.96 4.88
N LYS A 89 3.67 -18.88 5.86
CA LYS A 89 2.77 -17.73 6.05
C LYS A 89 3.53 -16.44 6.29
N VAL A 90 4.52 -16.43 7.19
CA VAL A 90 5.39 -15.25 7.45
C VAL A 90 6.14 -14.84 6.18
N THR A 91 6.66 -15.82 5.42
CA THR A 91 7.39 -15.54 4.16
C THR A 91 6.48 -15.14 2.99
N GLU A 92 5.25 -15.65 2.91
CA GLU A 92 4.27 -15.28 1.89
C GLU A 92 3.76 -13.85 2.14
N GLU A 93 3.48 -13.50 3.39
CA GLU A 93 3.17 -12.12 3.77
C GLU A 93 4.32 -11.15 3.44
N GLU A 94 5.58 -11.58 3.61
CA GLU A 94 6.76 -10.83 3.19
C GLU A 94 6.79 -10.58 1.68
N THR A 95 6.68 -11.64 0.89
CA THR A 95 6.76 -11.55 -0.57
C THR A 95 5.62 -10.70 -1.10
N ALA A 96 4.40 -10.87 -0.56
CA ALA A 96 3.26 -10.01 -0.85
C ALA A 96 3.55 -8.54 -0.52
N ASN A 97 4.14 -8.25 0.65
CA ASN A 97 4.51 -6.89 1.05
C ASN A 97 5.58 -6.27 0.12
N LYS A 98 6.63 -7.03 -0.23
CA LYS A 98 7.68 -6.63 -1.18
C LYS A 98 7.10 -6.32 -2.56
N THR A 99 6.24 -7.19 -3.07
CA THR A 99 5.56 -7.02 -4.37
C THR A 99 4.66 -5.80 -4.36
N ARG A 100 3.85 -5.60 -3.30
CA ARG A 100 3.01 -4.41 -3.13
C ARG A 100 3.82 -3.11 -3.18
N ILE A 101 4.95 -3.07 -2.45
CA ILE A 101 5.87 -1.92 -2.46
C ILE A 101 6.48 -1.71 -3.85
N ALA A 102 6.83 -2.79 -4.56
CA ALA A 102 7.36 -2.71 -5.92
C ALA A 102 6.33 -2.10 -6.89
N TYR A 103 5.08 -2.55 -6.84
CA TYR A 103 3.99 -1.96 -7.62
C TYR A 103 3.84 -0.46 -7.34
N PHE A 104 3.77 -0.09 -6.07
CA PHE A 104 3.66 1.33 -5.68
C PHE A 104 4.81 2.18 -6.25
N ARG A 105 6.06 1.70 -6.12
CA ARG A 105 7.25 2.40 -6.63
C ARG A 105 7.21 2.53 -8.15
N GLU A 106 6.83 1.46 -8.85
CA GLU A 106 6.72 1.46 -10.32
C GLU A 106 5.67 2.46 -10.80
N ILE A 107 4.45 2.40 -10.25
CA ILE A 107 3.34 3.29 -10.60
C ILE A 107 3.74 4.75 -10.36
N LYS A 108 4.28 5.07 -9.19
CA LYS A 108 4.77 6.41 -8.85
C LYS A 108 5.82 6.90 -9.85
N ARG A 109 6.76 6.03 -10.25
CA ARG A 109 7.78 6.35 -11.24
C ARG A 109 7.18 6.63 -12.62
N LEU A 110 6.22 5.82 -13.07
CA LEU A 110 5.55 5.99 -14.36
C LEU A 110 4.73 7.28 -14.41
N VAL A 111 3.97 7.57 -13.34
CA VAL A 111 3.23 8.83 -13.19
C VAL A 111 4.18 10.03 -13.26
N LYS A 112 5.31 9.98 -12.53
CA LYS A 112 6.31 11.07 -12.55
C LYS A 112 6.92 11.30 -13.93
N LYS A 113 7.04 10.27 -14.76
CA LYS A 113 7.52 10.38 -16.15
C LYS A 113 6.43 10.82 -17.14
N GLY A 114 5.17 10.91 -16.72
CA GLY A 114 4.04 11.17 -17.60
C GLY A 114 3.61 9.96 -18.45
N GLU A 115 4.11 8.76 -18.16
CA GLU A 115 3.76 7.53 -18.87
C GLU A 115 2.42 6.96 -18.35
N LEU A 116 1.35 7.74 -18.48
CA LEU A 116 0.07 7.51 -17.77
C LEU A 116 -0.65 6.22 -18.19
N SER A 117 -0.59 5.85 -19.47
CA SER A 117 -1.18 4.59 -19.96
C SER A 117 -0.49 3.38 -19.33
N ARG A 118 0.84 3.36 -19.28
CA ARG A 118 1.59 2.29 -18.60
C ARG A 118 1.34 2.27 -17.10
N ALA A 119 1.24 3.45 -16.48
CA ALA A 119 0.90 3.56 -15.06
C ALA A 119 -0.47 2.95 -14.76
N MET A 120 -1.46 3.18 -15.64
CA MET A 120 -2.78 2.58 -15.54
C MET A 120 -2.72 1.05 -15.64
N ASP A 121 -2.00 0.51 -16.62
CA ASP A 121 -1.87 -0.95 -16.77
C ASP A 121 -1.21 -1.60 -15.54
N ALA A 122 -0.14 -1.00 -15.01
CA ALA A 122 0.52 -1.45 -13.79
C ALA A 122 -0.43 -1.39 -12.58
N THR A 123 -1.24 -0.33 -12.49
CA THR A 123 -2.19 -0.13 -11.40
C THR A 123 -3.36 -1.13 -11.45
N ARG A 124 -3.87 -1.45 -12.65
CA ARG A 124 -4.92 -2.47 -12.84
C ARG A 124 -4.45 -3.84 -12.37
N LYS A 125 -3.21 -4.23 -12.72
CA LYS A 125 -2.58 -5.46 -12.20
C LYS A 125 -2.44 -5.43 -10.69
N ALA A 126 -1.91 -4.34 -10.15
CA ALA A 126 -1.67 -4.20 -8.72
C ALA A 126 -2.97 -4.30 -7.89
N ILE A 127 -4.09 -3.76 -8.37
CA ILE A 127 -5.39 -3.85 -7.68
C ILE A 127 -6.01 -5.25 -7.78
N THR A 128 -5.74 -6.02 -8.84
CA THR A 128 -6.18 -7.42 -8.88
C THR A 128 -5.53 -8.24 -7.77
N GLU A 129 -4.25 -7.98 -7.46
CA GLU A 129 -3.52 -8.69 -6.40
C GLU A 129 -3.75 -8.09 -5.01
N PHE A 130 -3.86 -6.76 -4.91
CA PHE A 130 -3.97 -6.02 -3.65
C PHE A 130 -5.17 -5.06 -3.68
N PRO A 131 -6.42 -5.57 -3.73
CA PRO A 131 -7.63 -4.76 -3.92
C PRO A 131 -7.97 -3.84 -2.75
N GLU A 132 -7.34 -4.08 -1.60
CA GLU A 132 -7.60 -3.38 -0.35
C GLU A 132 -6.51 -2.34 -0.02
N ASP A 133 -5.39 -2.31 -0.75
CA ASP A 133 -4.29 -1.37 -0.48
C ASP A 133 -4.70 0.08 -0.82
N PRO A 134 -4.74 1.00 0.16
CA PRO A 134 -5.20 2.35 -0.08
C PRO A 134 -4.34 3.14 -1.09
N LEU A 135 -3.02 2.92 -1.12
CA LEU A 135 -2.10 3.65 -2.00
C LEU A 135 -2.37 3.31 -3.47
N LEU A 136 -2.54 2.02 -3.75
CA LEU A 136 -2.84 1.52 -5.08
C LEU A 136 -4.22 2.00 -5.54
N ILE A 137 -5.23 1.96 -4.67
CA ILE A 137 -6.57 2.49 -4.94
C ILE A 137 -6.51 4.00 -5.22
N SER A 138 -5.72 4.76 -4.46
CA SER A 138 -5.58 6.21 -4.67
C SER A 138 -5.03 6.54 -6.06
N TYR A 139 -3.97 5.84 -6.48
CA TYR A 139 -3.41 5.98 -7.83
C TYR A 139 -4.41 5.57 -8.91
N HIS A 140 -5.19 4.51 -8.68
CA HIS A 140 -6.21 4.09 -9.62
C HIS A 140 -7.29 5.14 -9.81
N GLY A 141 -7.75 5.81 -8.74
CA GLY A 141 -8.71 6.89 -8.86
C GLY A 141 -8.17 8.06 -9.71
N TYR A 142 -6.92 8.46 -9.45
CA TYR A 142 -6.25 9.50 -10.24
C TYR A 142 -6.01 9.08 -11.70
N LEU A 143 -5.60 7.84 -11.95
CA LEU A 143 -5.37 7.36 -13.31
C LEU A 143 -6.68 7.14 -14.05
N THR A 144 -7.76 6.75 -13.37
CA THR A 144 -9.11 6.62 -13.98
C THR A 144 -9.59 7.97 -14.48
N SER A 145 -9.39 9.02 -13.68
CA SER A 145 -9.74 10.38 -14.11
C SER A 145 -8.84 10.88 -15.24
N THR A 146 -7.55 10.50 -15.26
CA THR A 146 -6.58 11.03 -16.23
C THR A 146 -6.51 10.27 -17.55
N VAL A 147 -6.63 8.94 -17.53
CA VAL A 147 -6.49 8.07 -18.72
C VAL A 147 -7.85 7.77 -19.31
N ASP A 148 -8.82 7.37 -18.48
CA ASP A 148 -10.15 6.99 -18.94
C ASP A 148 -11.09 8.20 -19.07
N ASN A 149 -10.67 9.39 -18.59
CA ASN A 149 -11.48 10.62 -18.51
C ASN A 149 -12.78 10.46 -17.70
N ASP A 150 -12.87 9.43 -16.86
CA ASP A 150 -14.01 9.20 -15.97
C ASP A 150 -13.76 9.85 -14.61
N TYR A 151 -14.03 11.16 -14.56
CA TYR A 151 -13.76 11.97 -13.38
C TYR A 151 -14.63 11.60 -12.18
N ASN A 152 -15.89 11.22 -12.41
CA ASN A 152 -16.83 10.86 -11.33
C ASN A 152 -16.36 9.59 -10.63
N LYS A 153 -16.03 8.56 -11.41
CA LYS A 153 -15.49 7.31 -10.88
C LYS A 153 -14.13 7.52 -10.23
N GLY A 154 -13.26 8.33 -10.83
CA GLY A 154 -11.97 8.67 -10.25
C GLY A 154 -12.10 9.32 -8.86
N LEU A 155 -13.04 10.27 -8.71
CA LEU A 155 -13.33 10.90 -7.42
C LEU A 155 -13.86 9.92 -6.39
N GLU A 156 -14.79 9.05 -6.78
CA GLU A 156 -15.33 8.00 -5.90
C GLU A 156 -14.20 7.10 -5.38
N ILE A 157 -13.33 6.63 -6.28
CA ILE A 157 -12.21 5.75 -5.94
C ILE A 157 -11.20 6.48 -5.02
N CYS A 158 -10.83 7.73 -5.31
CA CYS A 158 -9.93 8.49 -4.45
C CYS A 158 -10.53 8.72 -3.05
N ARG A 159 -11.83 9.00 -2.94
CA ARG A 159 -12.53 9.12 -1.65
C ARG A 159 -12.57 7.79 -0.90
N LYS A 160 -12.79 6.68 -1.60
CA LYS A 160 -12.72 5.33 -1.02
C LYS A 160 -11.33 5.04 -0.44
N ALA A 161 -10.28 5.38 -1.17
CA ALA A 161 -8.90 5.23 -0.68
C ALA A 161 -8.69 6.01 0.62
N LEU A 162 -9.07 7.30 0.65
CA LEU A 162 -8.92 8.14 1.84
C LEU A 162 -9.75 7.64 3.04
N LYS A 163 -10.96 7.11 2.80
CA LYS A 163 -11.78 6.50 3.85
C LYS A 163 -11.06 5.31 4.50
N ARG A 164 -10.46 4.43 3.70
CA ARG A 164 -9.70 3.28 4.23
C ARG A 164 -8.48 3.70 5.04
N VAL A 165 -7.78 4.75 4.62
CA VAL A 165 -6.65 5.25 5.41
C VAL A 165 -7.06 5.66 6.82
N LYS A 166 -8.24 6.27 6.98
CA LYS A 166 -8.75 6.66 8.30
C LYS A 166 -9.01 5.47 9.23
N GLU A 167 -9.22 4.28 8.67
CA GLU A 167 -9.35 3.04 9.46
C GLU A 167 -7.99 2.62 10.07
N TYR A 168 -6.87 3.16 9.57
CA TYR A 168 -5.52 2.94 10.08
C TYR A 168 -4.99 4.13 10.92
N GLU A 169 -5.79 5.19 11.11
CA GLU A 169 -5.38 6.43 11.80
C GLU A 169 -5.08 6.19 13.29
N ASP A 170 -5.62 5.11 13.89
CA ASP A 170 -5.32 4.68 15.26
C ASP A 170 -3.95 3.97 15.40
N SER A 171 -3.19 3.83 14.31
CA SER A 171 -1.85 3.24 14.35
C SER A 171 -0.76 4.32 14.40
N ASP A 172 0.29 4.12 15.21
CA ASP A 172 1.47 5.00 15.33
C ASP A 172 2.34 5.05 14.04
N THR A 173 1.79 4.74 12.88
CA THR A 173 2.50 4.66 11.61
C THR A 173 2.36 5.97 10.83
N ASP A 174 3.48 6.54 10.40
CA ASP A 174 3.50 7.70 9.50
C ASP A 174 2.91 7.31 8.13
N PHE A 175 1.63 7.60 7.95
CA PHE A 175 0.90 7.25 6.73
C PHE A 175 1.06 8.39 5.70
N PRO A 176 1.28 8.10 4.40
CA PRO A 176 1.54 9.14 3.41
C PRO A 176 0.25 9.86 2.96
N TYR A 177 -0.46 10.51 3.89
CA TYR A 177 -1.71 11.27 3.68
C TYR A 177 -1.59 12.29 2.53
N THR A 178 -0.41 12.89 2.38
CA THR A 178 -0.09 13.87 1.32
C THR A 178 -0.39 13.34 -0.07
N LEU A 179 -0.10 12.07 -0.36
CA LEU A 179 -0.35 11.44 -1.65
C LEU A 179 -1.85 11.36 -1.96
N PHE A 180 -2.67 11.00 -0.98
CA PHE A 180 -4.12 10.85 -1.14
C PHE A 180 -4.76 12.19 -1.49
N TYR A 181 -4.38 13.23 -0.76
CA TYR A 181 -4.86 14.59 -1.00
C TYR A 181 -4.33 15.16 -2.32
N LEU A 182 -3.11 14.81 -2.73
CA LEU A 182 -2.56 15.20 -4.03
C LEU A 182 -3.36 14.57 -5.18
N ASN A 183 -3.60 13.26 -5.14
CA ASN A 183 -4.35 12.54 -6.17
C ASN A 183 -5.82 12.98 -6.22
N LEU A 184 -6.44 13.18 -5.05
CA LEU A 184 -7.80 13.69 -4.95
C LEU A 184 -7.92 15.13 -5.48
N GLY A 185 -7.00 16.02 -5.09
CA GLY A 185 -7.00 17.42 -5.56
C GLY A 185 -6.74 17.54 -7.06
N ARG A 186 -5.82 16.74 -7.62
CA ARG A 186 -5.62 16.64 -9.08
C ARG A 186 -6.91 16.22 -9.77
N THR A 187 -7.55 15.18 -9.25
CA THR A 187 -8.81 14.67 -9.80
C THR A 187 -9.91 15.73 -9.75
N TYR A 188 -10.09 16.44 -8.63
CA TYR A 188 -11.01 17.59 -8.55
C TYR A 188 -10.69 18.68 -9.57
N GLY A 189 -9.40 18.99 -9.77
CA GLY A 189 -8.94 19.95 -10.76
C GLY A 189 -9.39 19.56 -12.18
N MET A 190 -9.27 18.28 -12.53
CA MET A 190 -9.73 17.73 -13.80
C MET A 190 -11.25 17.74 -13.94
N SER A 191 -11.99 17.54 -12.85
CA SER A 191 -13.45 17.68 -12.78
C SER A 191 -13.94 19.14 -12.80
N ASN A 192 -13.03 20.13 -12.94
CA ASN A 192 -13.32 21.56 -12.85
C ASN A 192 -13.93 22.00 -11.50
N LEU A 193 -13.70 21.21 -10.44
CA LEU A 193 -14.12 21.46 -9.07
C LEU A 193 -13.00 22.18 -8.30
N LYS A 194 -12.69 23.40 -8.74
CA LYS A 194 -11.51 24.14 -8.27
C LYS A 194 -11.49 24.38 -6.75
N LYS A 195 -12.64 24.64 -6.14
CA LYS A 195 -12.73 24.88 -4.69
C LYS A 195 -12.34 23.63 -3.91
N ASP A 196 -12.90 22.48 -4.30
CA ASP A 196 -12.60 21.18 -3.69
C ASP A 196 -11.14 20.76 -3.92
N ALA A 197 -10.57 21.08 -5.09
CA ALA A 197 -9.16 20.84 -5.37
C ALA A 197 -8.25 21.64 -4.42
N ILE A 198 -8.54 22.92 -4.21
CA ILE A 198 -7.81 23.79 -3.28
C ILE A 198 -7.91 23.24 -1.85
N GLU A 199 -9.11 22.88 -1.41
CA GLU A 199 -9.33 22.34 -0.06
C GLU A 199 -8.58 21.01 0.13
N ALA A 200 -8.59 20.13 -0.88
CA ALA A 200 -7.84 18.87 -0.83
C ALA A 200 -6.34 19.14 -0.69
N PHE A 201 -5.77 20.04 -1.49
CA PHE A 201 -4.34 20.37 -1.39
C PHE A 201 -3.96 21.01 -0.05
N GLN A 202 -4.81 21.89 0.49
CA GLN A 202 -4.61 22.49 1.81
C GLN A 202 -4.63 21.43 2.93
N LYS A 203 -5.55 20.46 2.88
CA LYS A 203 -5.55 19.31 3.82
C LYS A 203 -4.29 18.47 3.67
N GLY A 204 -3.79 18.25 2.45
CA GLY A 204 -2.50 17.59 2.26
C GLY A 204 -1.35 18.34 2.94
N LEU A 205 -1.32 19.68 2.79
CA LEU A 205 -0.29 20.53 3.38
C LEU A 205 -0.40 20.66 4.90
N SER A 206 -1.57 20.41 5.51
CA SER A 206 -1.66 20.34 6.98
C SER A 206 -0.98 19.10 7.55
N HIS A 207 -0.83 18.02 6.77
CA HIS A 207 -0.04 16.85 7.16
C HIS A 207 1.46 17.04 6.90
N ASP A 208 1.82 17.66 5.77
CA ASP A 208 3.22 18.00 5.45
C ASP A 208 3.30 19.41 4.83
N PRO A 209 3.59 20.44 5.65
CA PRO A 209 3.71 21.81 5.17
C PRO A 209 4.85 22.03 4.17
N LYS A 210 5.82 21.12 4.08
CA LYS A 210 7.00 21.23 3.20
C LYS A 210 6.82 20.48 1.88
N ASN A 211 5.65 19.88 1.63
CA ASN A 211 5.39 19.11 0.43
C ASN A 211 5.37 20.00 -0.84
N LYS A 212 6.45 19.93 -1.62
CA LYS A 212 6.63 20.76 -2.82
C LYS A 212 5.62 20.45 -3.94
N GLU A 213 5.18 19.20 -4.07
CA GLU A 213 4.21 18.83 -5.12
C GLU A 213 2.85 19.48 -4.82
N LEU A 214 2.33 19.34 -3.60
CA LEU A 214 1.07 19.97 -3.19
C LEU A 214 1.12 21.49 -3.30
N ALA A 215 2.21 22.12 -2.84
CA ALA A 215 2.38 23.56 -2.93
C ALA A 215 2.39 24.05 -4.40
N SER A 216 3.02 23.30 -5.29
CA SER A 216 3.08 23.62 -6.73
C SER A 216 1.72 23.52 -7.39
N GLU A 217 0.94 22.47 -7.10
CA GLU A 217 -0.43 22.31 -7.61
C GLU A 217 -1.36 23.43 -7.11
N LEU A 218 -1.25 23.79 -5.84
CA LEU A 218 -2.03 24.88 -5.26
C LEU A 218 -1.67 26.24 -5.89
N GLN A 219 -0.38 26.50 -6.11
CA GLN A 219 0.10 27.69 -6.82
C GLN A 219 -0.44 27.70 -8.26
N PHE A 220 -0.37 26.58 -8.97
CA PHE A 220 -0.87 26.46 -10.34
C PHE A 220 -2.38 26.75 -10.43
N LEU A 221 -3.18 26.24 -9.50
CA LEU A 221 -4.61 26.58 -9.42
C LEU A 221 -4.85 28.04 -9.05
N GLY A 222 -3.99 28.64 -8.21
CA GLY A 222 -4.03 30.06 -7.87
C GLY A 222 -3.66 30.99 -9.03
N MET A 223 -2.86 30.51 -10.00
CA MET A 223 -2.45 31.30 -11.16
C MET A 223 -3.61 31.57 -12.11
N ARG A 224 -4.02 32.84 -12.19
CA ARG A 224 -5.01 33.31 -13.15
C ARG A 224 -4.42 33.25 -14.56
N LYS A 225 -5.11 32.57 -15.49
CA LYS A 225 -4.68 32.42 -16.90
C LYS A 225 -4.25 33.77 -17.49
N ARG A 226 -3.16 33.77 -18.27
CA ARG A 226 -2.63 34.99 -18.92
C ARG A 226 -3.69 35.60 -19.85
N PRO A 227 -3.81 36.92 -19.99
CA PRO A 227 -4.69 37.51 -21.00
C PRO A 227 -4.32 36.99 -22.40
N ILE A 228 -5.29 36.95 -23.33
CA ILE A 228 -5.04 36.46 -24.71
C ILE A 228 -4.09 37.41 -25.43
N PHE A 229 -4.26 38.71 -25.18
CA PHE A 229 -3.35 39.78 -25.58
C PHE A 229 -2.67 40.30 -24.31
N PRO A 230 -1.44 39.85 -23.99
CA PRO A 230 -0.74 40.23 -22.76
C PRO A 230 -0.45 41.73 -22.66
N THR A 231 -0.38 42.41 -23.82
CA THR A 231 -0.15 43.85 -23.95
C THR A 231 -1.38 44.69 -23.61
N LEU A 232 -2.58 44.09 -23.59
CA LEU A 232 -3.83 44.79 -23.28
C LEU A 232 -4.27 44.55 -21.83
N PRO A 233 -4.90 45.55 -21.17
CA PRO A 233 -5.53 45.35 -19.86
C PRO A 233 -6.58 44.25 -19.89
N ARG A 234 -6.81 43.58 -18.76
CA ARG A 234 -7.81 42.49 -18.65
C ARG A 234 -9.26 42.96 -18.81
N SER A 235 -9.55 44.20 -18.48
CA SER A 235 -10.86 44.83 -18.69
C SER A 235 -11.14 45.14 -20.16
N ASN A 236 -10.11 45.11 -21.02
CA ASN A 236 -10.27 45.39 -22.44
C ASN A 236 -11.22 44.35 -23.06
N PRO A 237 -12.25 44.78 -23.82
CA PRO A 237 -13.16 43.89 -24.54
C PRO A 237 -12.45 42.76 -25.32
N LEU A 238 -11.32 43.07 -25.96
CA LEU A 238 -10.51 42.10 -26.73
C LEU A 238 -9.84 41.02 -25.87
N ASN A 239 -9.68 41.27 -24.57
CA ASN A 239 -9.24 40.25 -23.61
C ASN A 239 -10.41 39.59 -22.86
N LYS A 240 -11.47 40.36 -22.58
CA LYS A 240 -12.63 39.90 -21.81
C LYS A 240 -13.47 38.89 -22.60
N TYR A 241 -13.92 39.24 -23.80
CA TYR A 241 -14.87 38.40 -24.55
C TYR A 241 -14.23 37.14 -25.11
N PRO A 242 -13.05 37.18 -25.76
CA PRO A 242 -12.42 35.96 -26.24
C PRO A 242 -12.00 35.04 -25.07
N GLY A 243 -11.61 35.60 -23.92
CA GLY A 243 -11.37 34.84 -22.69
C GLY A 243 -12.62 34.09 -22.20
N ILE A 244 -13.79 34.76 -22.18
CA ILE A 244 -15.07 34.15 -21.81
C ILE A 244 -15.46 33.06 -22.82
N ILE A 245 -15.32 33.33 -24.13
CA ILE A 245 -15.68 32.40 -25.20
C ILE A 245 -14.84 31.12 -25.11
N LEU A 246 -13.51 31.24 -24.99
CA LEU A 246 -12.63 30.07 -24.87
C LEU A 246 -12.92 29.25 -23.60
N THR A 247 -13.27 29.92 -22.50
CA THR A 247 -13.67 29.25 -21.25
C THR A 247 -14.98 28.47 -21.44
N LYS A 248 -15.98 29.07 -22.11
CA LYS A 248 -17.27 28.42 -22.40
C LYS A 248 -17.12 27.22 -23.34
N LEU A 249 -16.21 27.31 -24.30
CA LEU A 249 -15.92 26.23 -25.25
C LEU A 249 -14.97 25.16 -24.69
N LYS A 250 -14.55 25.26 -23.42
CA LYS A 250 -13.54 24.38 -22.79
C LYS A 250 -12.21 24.32 -23.56
N LEU A 251 -11.94 25.30 -24.43
CA LEU A 251 -10.69 25.43 -25.17
C LEU A 251 -9.60 26.13 -24.34
N ARG A 252 -9.98 26.69 -23.19
CA ARG A 252 -9.05 27.31 -22.29
C ARG A 252 -9.36 27.10 -20.85
#